data_AF-A0A963S4R8-F1
#
_entry.id   AF-A0A963S4R8-F1
#
_cell.length_a   1.000
_cell.length_b   1.000
_cell.length_c   1.000
_cell.angle_alpha   90.00
_cell.angle_beta   90.00
_cell.angle_gamma   90.00
#
_symmetry.space_group_name_H-M   'P 1'
#
loop_
_entity.id
_entity.type
_entity.pdbx_description
1 polymer ?
#
loop_
_entity_poly.entity_id
_entity_poly.type
_entity_poly.pdbx_seq_one_letter_code
_entity_poly.pdbx_strand_id
1 'polypeptide(L)'
;MVANESRQLGRDSLFLMADMRIDGLDGDYRIKVRNLSAAGMMGEGSMRMLRGSVVFVNIRNIGWVEGTIAWVQGNRFGVAFRDEIDPRVARVPVSQPGSTPQHIRNSIADHSPGAALRKI
;
A
#
# COMPACT_ATOMS: atom_id res chain seq x y z
N MET A 1 7.15 38.86 5.06
CA MET A 1 7.60 37.61 5.70
C MET A 1 6.39 36.69 5.82
N VAL A 2 6.31 35.64 4.99
CA VAL A 2 5.73 34.33 5.34
C VAL A 2 6.36 33.31 4.39
N ALA A 3 6.83 32.22 4.97
CA ALA A 3 7.85 31.31 4.48
C ALA A 3 7.54 30.66 3.12
N ASN A 4 8.46 30.82 2.16
CA ASN A 4 8.60 29.92 1.02
C ASN A 4 9.70 28.88 1.30
N GLU A 5 9.84 28.48 2.56
CA GLU A 5 10.84 27.54 3.09
C GLU A 5 10.38 26.09 2.92
N SER A 6 9.97 25.71 1.72
CA SER A 6 9.55 24.31 1.46
C SER A 6 10.04 23.75 0.13
N ARG A 7 11.14 24.29 -0.40
CA ARG A 7 11.64 23.87 -1.73
C ARG A 7 13.08 23.37 -1.78
N GLN A 8 13.71 23.04 -0.64
CA GLN A 8 15.08 22.51 -0.64
C GLN A 8 15.38 21.42 0.41
N LEU A 9 14.40 20.63 0.87
CA LEU A 9 14.71 19.36 1.54
C LEU A 9 14.99 18.32 0.45
N GLY A 10 16.26 17.95 0.33
CA GLY A 10 16.87 17.31 -0.84
C GLY A 10 16.07 16.14 -1.41
N ARG A 11 15.60 16.31 -2.65
CA ARG A 11 15.26 15.26 -3.63
C ARG A 11 14.97 13.88 -3.02
N ASP A 12 13.86 13.77 -2.29
CA ASP A 12 13.23 12.50 -1.91
C ASP A 12 12.60 11.77 -3.12
N SER A 13 13.10 12.02 -4.34
CA SER A 13 12.66 11.34 -5.56
C SER A 13 13.03 9.86 -5.47
N LEU A 14 12.05 9.06 -5.08
CA LEU A 14 12.14 7.63 -4.88
C LEU A 14 11.21 7.00 -5.90
N PHE A 15 11.77 6.47 -6.99
CA PHE A 15 11.00 5.73 -7.99
C PHE A 15 10.83 4.28 -7.52
N LEU A 16 9.78 4.03 -6.74
CA LEU A 16 9.39 2.68 -6.34
C LEU A 16 8.10 2.27 -7.06
N MET A 17 8.00 0.97 -7.33
CA MET A 17 6.72 0.36 -7.70
C MET A 17 6.00 -0.03 -6.41
N ALA A 18 4.71 0.24 -6.34
CA ALA A 18 3.82 -0.17 -5.26
C ALA A 18 2.53 -0.71 -5.85
N ASP A 19 1.87 -1.60 -5.12
CA ASP A 19 0.53 -2.07 -5.42
C ASP A 19 -0.46 -1.22 -4.62
N MET A 20 -1.53 -0.78 -5.28
CA MET A 20 -2.55 0.09 -4.69
C MET A 20 -3.92 -0.57 -4.85
N ARG A 21 -4.73 -0.54 -3.79
CA ARG A 21 -6.15 -0.86 -3.82
C ARG A 21 -6.94 0.41 -3.63
N ILE A 22 -8.09 0.51 -4.27
CA ILE A 22 -9.03 1.61 -4.08
C ILE A 22 -10.28 1.04 -3.43
N ASP A 23 -10.74 1.68 -2.37
CA ASP A 23 -11.97 1.27 -1.70
C ASP A 23 -13.14 1.29 -2.68
N GLY A 24 -13.87 0.18 -2.78
CA GLY A 24 -14.96 -0.01 -3.73
C GLY A 24 -14.57 -0.43 -5.15
N LEU A 25 -13.28 -0.65 -5.45
CA LEU A 25 -12.82 -1.26 -6.70
C LEU A 25 -12.11 -2.58 -6.43
N ASP A 26 -12.48 -3.62 -7.19
CA ASP A 26 -11.79 -4.90 -7.16
C ASP A 26 -10.47 -4.84 -7.94
N GLY A 27 -9.38 -5.24 -7.28
CA GLY A 27 -8.07 -5.46 -7.89
C GLY A 27 -6.96 -4.59 -7.32
N ASP A 28 -5.73 -5.01 -7.66
CA ASP A 28 -4.49 -4.34 -7.26
C ASP A 28 -3.93 -3.59 -8.47
N TYR A 29 -3.75 -2.28 -8.32
CA TYR A 29 -3.23 -1.38 -9.34
C TYR A 29 -1.76 -1.09 -9.09
N ARG A 30 -0.92 -1.36 -10.09
CA ARG A 30 0.50 -1.06 -9.99
C ARG A 30 0.75 0.42 -10.27
N ILE A 31 1.31 1.12 -9.29
CA ILE A 31 1.61 2.55 -9.36
C ILE A 31 3.11 2.80 -9.19
N LYS A 32 3.56 3.93 -9.74
CA LYS A 32 4.90 4.46 -9.52
C LYS A 32 4.84 5.50 -8.41
N VAL A 33 5.44 5.23 -7.27
CA VAL A 33 5.71 6.24 -6.25
C VAL A 33 6.80 7.16 -6.78
N ARG A 34 6.60 8.47 -6.65
CA ARG A 34 7.50 9.53 -7.14
C ARG A 34 8.21 10.23 -5.97
N ASN A 35 7.49 10.43 -4.87
CA ASN A 35 8.01 10.89 -3.60
C ASN A 35 7.23 10.22 -2.47
N LEU A 36 7.88 10.07 -1.31
CA LEU A 36 7.31 9.48 -0.11
C LEU A 36 7.79 10.28 1.10
N SER A 37 6.86 10.69 1.96
CA SER A 37 7.11 11.34 3.25
C SER A 37 6.34 10.61 4.35
N ALA A 38 6.49 11.07 5.61
CA ALA A 38 5.76 10.50 6.73
C ALA A 38 4.23 10.65 6.59
N ALA A 39 3.78 11.81 6.07
CA ALA A 39 2.36 12.15 5.98
C ALA A 39 1.70 11.77 4.64
N GLY A 40 2.47 11.36 3.64
CA GLY A 40 1.88 11.06 2.33
C GLY A 40 2.87 10.74 1.22
N MET A 41 2.32 10.63 0.02
CA MET A 41 3.11 10.35 -1.18
C MET A 41 2.50 10.97 -2.44
N MET A 42 3.36 11.15 -3.44
CA MET A 42 2.94 11.36 -4.82
C MET A 42 3.10 10.05 -5.59
N GLY A 43 2.01 9.62 -6.22
CA GLY A 43 2.01 8.48 -7.13
C GLY A 43 1.71 8.91 -8.58
N GLU A 44 2.07 8.02 -9.50
CA GLU A 44 1.75 8.11 -10.91
C GLU A 44 1.22 6.74 -11.39
N GLY A 45 0.09 6.72 -12.09
CA GLY A 45 -0.56 5.49 -12.54
C GLY A 45 -1.67 5.77 -13.54
N SER A 46 -1.89 4.86 -14.49
CA SER A 46 -2.80 5.01 -15.64
C SER A 46 -4.29 4.98 -15.28
N MET A 47 -4.62 4.75 -14.02
CA MET A 47 -6.00 4.66 -13.55
C MET A 47 -6.59 6.04 -13.31
N ARG A 48 -7.90 6.19 -13.58
CA ARG A 48 -8.67 7.37 -13.17
C ARG A 48 -8.89 7.32 -11.66
N MET A 49 -8.29 8.27 -10.95
CA MET A 49 -8.49 8.46 -9.52
C MET A 49 -9.48 9.59 -9.25
N LEU A 50 -10.22 9.47 -8.16
CA LEU A 50 -11.11 10.51 -7.67
C LEU A 50 -10.54 11.09 -6.37
N ARG A 51 -10.58 12.42 -6.24
CA ARG A 51 -10.22 13.09 -4.99
C ARG A 51 -11.18 12.65 -3.89
N GLY A 52 -10.65 12.37 -2.71
CA GLY A 52 -11.42 11.88 -1.57
C GLY A 52 -11.59 10.36 -1.53
N SER A 53 -11.18 9.62 -2.57
CA SER A 53 -11.20 8.15 -2.52
C SER A 53 -10.24 7.63 -1.46
N VAL A 54 -10.69 6.65 -0.70
CA VAL A 54 -9.85 5.88 0.23
C VAL A 54 -9.06 4.86 -0.58
N VAL A 55 -7.77 4.77 -0.29
CA VAL A 55 -6.83 3.87 -0.97
C VAL A 55 -5.95 3.17 0.05
N PHE A 56 -5.50 1.97 -0.31
CA PHE A 56 -4.51 1.22 0.45
C PHE A 56 -3.30 1.02 -0.45
N VAL A 57 -2.12 1.42 0.03
CA VAL A 57 -0.89 1.37 -0.76
C VAL A 57 0.09 0.43 -0.09
N ASN A 58 0.53 -0.60 -0.80
CA ASN A 58 1.57 -1.51 -0.34
C ASN A 58 2.95 -0.89 -0.56
N ILE A 59 3.51 -0.34 0.50
CA ILE A 59 4.84 0.26 0.49
C ILE A 59 5.85 -0.78 0.97
N ARG A 60 6.90 -1.00 0.16
CA ARG A 60 8.00 -1.92 0.48
C ARG A 60 8.54 -1.69 1.89
N ASN A 61 8.77 -2.76 2.65
CA ASN A 61 9.23 -2.78 4.04
C ASN A 61 8.28 -2.16 5.09
N ILE A 62 7.16 -1.57 4.67
CA ILE A 62 6.15 -0.97 5.58
C ILE A 62 4.86 -1.80 5.55
N GLY A 63 4.45 -2.26 4.37
CA GLY A 63 3.21 -2.99 4.14
C GLY A 63 2.10 -2.06 3.63
N TRP A 64 0.85 -2.48 3.85
CA TRP A 64 -0.33 -1.74 3.42
C TRP A 64 -0.57 -0.52 4.31
N VAL A 65 -0.60 0.66 3.69
CA VAL A 65 -0.86 1.94 4.34
C VAL A 65 -2.16 2.51 3.80
N GLU A 66 -3.09 2.82 4.69
CA GLU A 66 -4.34 3.49 4.35
C GLU A 66 -4.10 4.99 4.11
N GLY A 67 -4.77 5.54 3.10
CA GLY A 67 -4.75 6.97 2.84
C GLY A 67 -5.92 7.43 2.01
N THR A 68 -5.97 8.73 1.74
CA THR A 68 -7.00 9.37 0.94
C THR A 68 -6.35 10.14 -0.20
N ILE A 69 -6.96 10.08 -1.38
CA ILE A 69 -6.52 10.89 -2.53
C ILE A 69 -6.77 12.38 -2.22
N ALA A 70 -5.70 13.11 -1.94
CA ALA A 70 -5.75 14.53 -1.59
C ALA A 70 -5.94 15.43 -2.83
N TRP A 71 -5.36 15.05 -3.96
CA TRP A 71 -5.44 15.75 -5.24
C TRP A 71 -5.12 14.82 -6.41
N VAL A 72 -5.61 15.16 -7.60
CA VAL A 72 -5.32 14.46 -8.87
C VAL A 72 -4.99 15.48 -9.95
N GLN A 73 -3.94 15.24 -10.72
CA GLN A 73 -3.51 16.07 -11.85
C GLN A 73 -2.97 15.18 -12.98
N GLY A 74 -3.79 14.95 -14.01
CA GLY A 74 -3.43 14.06 -15.11
C GLY A 74 -3.22 12.63 -14.60
N ASN A 75 -2.04 12.06 -14.88
CA ASN A 75 -1.64 10.72 -14.43
C ASN A 75 -1.02 10.70 -13.02
N ARG A 76 -0.93 11.87 -12.36
CA ARG A 76 -0.33 12.02 -11.04
C ARG A 76 -1.40 12.30 -10.01
N PHE A 77 -1.13 11.84 -8.79
CA PHE A 77 -2.03 12.02 -7.66
C PHE A 77 -1.22 12.10 -6.37
N GLY A 78 -1.79 12.80 -5.39
CA GLY A 78 -1.27 12.83 -4.03
C GLY A 78 -2.15 11.99 -3.12
N VAL A 79 -1.52 11.18 -2.29
CA VAL A 79 -2.18 10.44 -1.20
C VAL A 79 -1.73 11.05 0.11
N ALA A 80 -2.68 11.45 0.95
CA ALA A 80 -2.44 11.74 2.35
C ALA A 80 -2.65 10.45 3.15
N PHE A 81 -1.67 10.03 3.94
CA PHE A 81 -1.81 8.85 4.76
C PHE A 81 -2.69 9.14 5.97
N ARG A 82 -3.44 8.12 6.39
CA ARG A 82 -4.26 8.18 7.59
C ARG A 82 -3.39 8.21 8.85
N ASP A 83 -2.38 7.35 8.88
CA ASP A 83 -1.37 7.26 9.93
C ASP A 83 0.01 7.56 9.34
N GLU A 84 0.86 8.23 10.13
CA GLU A 84 2.22 8.54 9.69
C GLU A 84 3.07 7.28 9.56
N ILE A 85 3.96 7.29 8.57
CA ILE A 85 4.92 6.21 8.32
C ILE A 85 6.37 6.68 8.51
N ASP A 86 7.31 5.75 8.68
CA ASP A 86 8.73 6.06 8.55
C ASP A 86 9.20 5.87 7.09
N PRO A 87 9.43 6.95 6.32
CA PRO A 87 9.87 6.84 4.93
C PRO A 87 11.28 6.26 4.78
N ARG A 88 12.09 6.21 5.85
CA ARG A 88 13.46 5.65 5.82
C ARG A 88 13.41 4.14 5.68
N VAL A 89 12.42 3.48 6.28
CA VAL A 89 12.23 2.03 6.22
C VAL A 89 11.95 1.58 4.78
N ALA A 90 11.17 2.35 4.02
CA ALA A 90 10.90 2.08 2.61
C ALA A 90 12.14 2.14 1.69
N ARG A 91 13.22 2.80 2.15
CA ARG A 91 14.48 2.96 1.41
C ARG A 91 15.49 1.86 1.68
N VAL A 92 15.29 1.06 2.72
CA VAL A 92 16.19 -0.05 3.05
C VAL A 92 16.14 -1.08 1.91
N PRO A 93 17.28 -1.48 1.32
CA PRO A 93 17.30 -2.57 0.37
C PRO A 93 16.70 -3.81 1.03
N VAL A 94 15.67 -4.41 0.41
CA VAL A 94 15.22 -5.75 0.87
C VAL A 94 16.38 -6.69 0.57
N SER A 95 17.12 -7.07 1.60
CA SER A 95 17.88 -8.31 1.58
C SER A 95 16.85 -9.41 1.35
N GLN A 96 16.93 -10.13 0.23
CA GLN A 96 16.19 -11.37 0.07
C GLN A 96 16.92 -12.46 0.87
N PRO A 97 16.46 -12.89 2.07
CA PRO A 97 16.68 -14.27 2.43
C PRO A 97 15.79 -15.10 1.51
N GLY A 98 16.38 -16.09 0.82
CA GLY A 98 15.64 -16.98 -0.07
C GLY A 98 14.36 -17.50 0.61
N SER A 99 13.21 -17.32 -0.02
CA SER A 99 11.98 -17.95 0.41
C SER A 99 11.11 -18.28 -0.80
N THR A 100 10.99 -19.57 -1.02
CA THR A 100 10.04 -20.24 -1.90
C THR A 100 8.60 -19.86 -1.48
N PRO A 101 7.69 -19.55 -2.42
CA PRO A 101 6.32 -19.19 -2.06
C PRO A 101 5.55 -20.44 -1.61
N GLN A 102 5.31 -20.56 -0.30
CA GLN A 102 4.31 -21.49 0.24
C GLN A 102 2.91 -20.92 0.04
N HIS A 103 2.23 -21.45 -0.97
CA HIS A 103 0.81 -21.22 -1.23
C HIS A 103 -0.02 -22.00 -0.20
N ILE A 104 -0.40 -21.37 0.92
CA ILE A 104 -1.39 -21.95 1.83
C ILE A 104 -2.78 -21.64 1.28
N ARG A 105 -3.36 -22.62 0.60
CA ARG A 105 -4.80 -22.68 0.36
C ARG A 105 -5.43 -23.25 1.63
N ASN A 106 -5.99 -22.39 2.47
CA ASN A 106 -6.88 -22.84 3.55
C ASN A 106 -8.32 -22.54 3.11
N SER A 107 -9.00 -23.55 2.57
CA SER A 107 -10.44 -23.52 2.35
C SER A 107 -11.05 -24.57 3.28
N ILE A 108 -11.71 -24.04 4.30
CA ILE A 108 -12.38 -24.75 5.37
C ILE A 108 -13.76 -25.17 4.84
N ALA A 109 -14.08 -26.46 4.93
CA ALA A 109 -15.46 -26.96 4.99
C ALA A 109 -15.43 -28.00 6.11
N ASP A 110 -15.68 -27.61 7.35
CA ASP A 110 -17.01 -27.63 7.97
C ASP A 110 -17.76 -28.93 7.67
N HIS A 111 -17.83 -29.81 8.68
CA HIS A 111 -19.08 -30.40 9.20
C HIS A 111 -18.73 -31.26 10.44
N SER A 112 -19.30 -30.87 11.58
CA SER A 112 -19.44 -31.68 12.81
C SER A 112 -20.95 -31.84 13.06
N PRO A 113 -21.42 -32.62 14.05
CA PRO A 113 -21.00 -33.95 14.53
C PRO A 113 -22.22 -34.93 14.55
N GLY A 114 -22.00 -36.25 14.72
CA GLY A 114 -23.16 -37.15 14.83
C GLY A 114 -22.86 -38.59 15.26
N ALA A 115 -22.95 -38.82 16.57
CA ALA A 115 -23.45 -40.04 17.23
C ALA A 115 -22.75 -41.41 17.02
N ALA A 116 -22.24 -41.93 18.15
CA ALA A 116 -22.42 -43.31 18.67
C ALA A 116 -22.08 -44.51 17.75
N LEU A 117 -21.37 -45.56 18.17
CA LEU A 117 -21.59 -46.37 19.37
C LEU A 117 -20.45 -47.40 19.53
N ARG A 118 -20.28 -47.84 20.77
CA ARG A 118 -19.35 -48.79 21.40
C ARG A 118 -19.16 -50.19 20.75
N LYS A 119 -17.98 -50.77 21.08
CA LYS A 119 -17.60 -52.17 21.43
C LYS A 119 -17.98 -53.28 20.41
N ILE A 120 -17.12 -54.25 20.11
CA ILE A 120 -16.37 -55.19 20.97
C ILE A 120 -15.13 -55.68 20.22
#